data_AF-A0A1F6Q0P9-F1
#
_entry.id   AF-A0A1F6Q0P9-F1
#
_cell.length_a   1.000
_cell.length_b   1.000
_cell.length_c   1.000
_cell.angle_alpha   90.00
_cell.angle_beta   90.00
_cell.angle_gamma   90.00
#
_symmetry.space_group_name_H-M   'P 1'
#
loop_
_entity.id
_entity.type
_entity.pdbx_description
1 polymer ?
#
loop_
_entity_poly.entity_id
_entity_poly.type
_entity_poly.pdbx_seq_one_letter_code
_entity_poly.pdbx_strand_id
1 'polypeptide(L)'
;MNKNFKVFQIHGLTGLLFVMLIMAGLCFGFILFPIWAIMMGWNGMIGNLYNGPLINYYQASLLWVFIALCVYLFLKNSITIKIHTSESLDEDNIKKIIEEEESNKDN
;
A
#
# COMPACT_ATOMS: atom_id res chain seq x y z
N MET A 1 -14.28 30.61 9.49
CA MET A 1 -13.77 29.36 10.11
C MET A 1 -12.24 29.42 10.10
N ASN A 2 -11.62 29.78 11.23
CA ASN A 2 -10.16 29.97 11.33
C ASN A 2 -9.44 28.61 11.40
N LYS A 3 -8.79 28.20 10.31
CA LYS A 3 -7.95 27.00 10.25
C LYS A 3 -6.56 27.35 10.78
N ASN A 4 -6.35 27.14 12.08
CA ASN A 4 -5.03 27.22 12.70
C ASN A 4 -4.20 25.99 12.29
N PHE A 5 -3.48 26.09 11.17
CA PHE A 5 -2.45 25.11 10.84
C PHE A 5 -1.35 25.21 11.88
N LYS A 6 -1.30 24.25 12.80
CA LYS A 6 -0.22 24.10 13.76
C LYS A 6 1.01 23.61 13.00
N VAL A 7 1.74 24.54 12.38
CA VAL A 7 2.99 24.27 11.68
C VAL A 7 3.99 23.80 12.73
N PHE A 8 4.28 22.50 12.73
CA PHE A 8 5.28 21.89 13.61
C PHE A 8 6.66 22.34 13.10
N GLN A 9 7.13 23.50 13.58
CA GLN A 9 8.48 23.96 13.28
C GLN A 9 9.46 23.02 13.97
N ILE A 10 10.09 22.16 13.18
CA ILE A 10 11.18 21.29 13.62
C ILE A 10 12.34 22.20 14.03
N HIS A 11 12.41 22.52 15.32
CA HIS A 11 13.55 23.22 15.89
C HIS A 11 14.72 22.24 16.00
N GLY A 12 15.60 22.28 15.00
CA GLY A 12 16.95 21.71 15.08
C GLY A 12 17.16 20.31 14.49
N LEU A 13 18.43 20.04 14.15
CA LEU A 13 18.98 18.76 13.67
C LEU A 13 18.55 17.56 14.53
N THR A 14 18.39 17.78 15.84
CA THR A 14 17.95 16.76 16.80
C THR A 14 16.55 16.24 16.52
N GLY A 15 15.61 17.11 16.10
CA GLY A 15 14.25 16.69 15.72
C GLY A 15 14.25 15.84 14.45
N LEU A 16 15.09 16.19 13.47
CA LEU A 16 15.27 15.40 12.24
C LEU A 16 15.86 14.01 12.55
N LEU A 17 16.89 13.94 13.40
CA LEU A 17 17.50 12.69 13.82
C LEU A 17 16.52 11.80 14.59
N PHE A 18 15.68 12.38 15.45
CA PHE A 18 14.67 11.62 16.19
C PHE A 18 13.60 11.03 15.27
N VAL A 19 13.14 11.80 14.27
CA VAL A 19 12.19 11.30 13.25
C VAL A 19 12.82 10.20 12.40
N MET A 20 14.08 10.36 11.97
CA MET A 20 14.82 9.30 11.27
C MET A 20 14.97 8.04 12.12
N LEU A 21 15.30 8.18 13.42
CA LEU A 21 15.42 7.06 14.34
C LEU A 21 14.10 6.31 14.50
N ILE A 22 12.98 7.03 14.64
CA ILE A 22 11.65 6.43 14.72
C ILE A 22 11.32 5.70 13.43
N MET A 23 11.57 6.31 12.27
CA MET A 23 11.31 5.69 10.96
C MET A 23 12.19 4.45 10.74
N ALA A 24 13.47 4.54 11.09
CA ALA A 24 14.39 3.40 11.05
C ALA A 24 13.92 2.30 12.00
N GLY A 25 13.53 2.64 13.22
CA GLY A 25 12.99 1.70 14.21
C GLY A 25 11.68 1.06 13.78
N LEU A 26 10.79 1.80 13.12
CA LEU A 26 9.57 1.25 12.53
C LEU A 26 9.88 0.32 11.36
N CYS A 27 10.78 0.70 10.45
CA CYS A 27 11.22 -0.16 9.35
C CYS A 27 11.87 -1.44 9.86
N PHE A 28 12.81 -1.33 10.80
CA PHE A 28 13.43 -2.49 11.43
C PHE A 28 12.41 -3.33 12.20
N GLY A 29 11.47 -2.71 12.92
CA GLY A 29 10.38 -3.41 13.58
C GLY A 29 9.53 -4.20 12.59
N PHE A 30 9.19 -3.59 11.44
CA PHE A 30 8.39 -4.22 10.40
C PHE A 30 9.12 -5.34 9.65
N ILE A 31 10.45 -5.41 9.73
CA ILE A 31 11.25 -6.46 9.06
C ILE A 31 11.66 -7.54 10.06
N LEU A 32 12.18 -7.17 11.23
CA LEU A 32 12.66 -8.11 12.24
C LEU A 32 11.51 -8.88 12.91
N PHE A 33 10.39 -8.22 13.20
CA PHE A 33 9.23 -8.84 13.82
C PHE A 33 8.67 -10.01 13.01
N PRO A 34 8.34 -9.86 11.71
CA PRO A 34 7.82 -10.98 10.94
C PRO A 34 8.84 -12.09 10.73
N ILE A 35 10.14 -11.79 10.63
CA ILE A 35 11.19 -12.82 10.54
C ILE A 35 11.21 -13.67 11.82
N TRP A 36 11.17 -13.03 12.98
CA TRP A 36 11.10 -13.72 14.26
C TRP A 36 9.82 -14.54 14.41
N ALA A 37 8.67 -13.97 14.01
CA ALA A 37 7.37 -14.66 14.02
C ALA A 37 7.36 -15.90 13.12
N ILE A 38 7.95 -15.82 11.92
CA ILE A 38 8.09 -16.96 11.00
C ILE A 38 8.98 -18.05 11.62
N MET A 39 10.12 -17.67 12.19
CA MET A 39 11.04 -18.63 12.81
C MET A 39 10.36 -19.38 13.97
N MET A 40 9.72 -18.64 14.88
CA MET A 40 9.09 -19.22 16.05
C MET A 40 7.82 -20.01 15.68
N GLY A 41 7.02 -19.50 14.75
CA GLY A 41 5.85 -20.20 14.22
C GLY A 41 6.23 -21.51 13.52
N TRP A 42 7.23 -21.48 12.65
CA TRP A 42 7.69 -22.67 11.93
C TRP A 42 8.31 -23.70 12.88
N ASN A 43 9.23 -23.29 13.74
CA ASN A 43 9.90 -24.22 14.66
C ASN A 43 8.92 -24.77 15.71
N GLY A 44 7.98 -23.94 16.17
CA GLY A 44 6.93 -24.35 17.11
C GLY A 44 5.90 -25.30 16.48
N MET A 45 5.48 -25.04 15.25
CA MET A 45 4.49 -25.87 14.55
C MET A 45 5.15 -27.05 13.83
N ILE A 46 5.96 -26.78 12.81
CA ILE A 46 6.53 -27.79 11.92
C ILE A 46 7.68 -28.54 12.58
N GLY A 47 8.59 -27.82 13.25
CA GLY A 47 9.75 -28.42 13.92
C GLY A 47 9.35 -29.41 15.02
N ASN A 48 8.46 -28.97 15.93
CA ASN A 48 8.09 -29.77 17.09
C ASN A 48 6.90 -30.73 16.86
N LEU A 49 5.82 -30.31 16.18
CA LEU A 49 4.65 -31.20 16.02
C LEU A 49 4.82 -32.19 14.87
N TYR A 50 5.54 -31.82 13.82
CA TYR A 50 5.67 -32.62 12.61
C TYR A 50 7.07 -33.22 12.41
N ASN A 51 7.99 -33.07 13.38
CA ASN A 51 9.41 -33.44 13.25
C ASN A 51 10.06 -32.90 11.96
N GLY A 52 9.61 -31.72 11.52
CA GLY A 52 10.10 -31.08 10.31
C GLY A 52 11.42 -30.37 10.53
N PRO A 53 12.04 -29.85 9.46
CA PRO A 53 13.30 -29.14 9.55
C PRO A 53 13.14 -27.85 10.35
N LEU A 54 14.02 -27.66 11.34
CA LEU A 54 14.14 -26.41 12.07
C LEU A 54 14.77 -25.36 11.17
N ILE A 55 14.17 -24.17 11.17
CA ILE A 55 14.67 -23.03 10.41
C ILE A 55 15.41 -22.06 11.31
N ASN A 56 16.55 -21.57 10.82
CA ASN A 56 17.33 -20.53 11.46
C ASN A 56 16.89 -19.14 10.94
N TYR A 57 17.36 -18.08 11.58
CA TYR A 57 17.02 -16.70 11.27
C TYR A 57 17.23 -16.33 9.79
N TYR A 58 18.32 -16.81 9.18
CA TYR A 58 18.61 -16.57 7.76
C TYR A 58 17.55 -17.18 6.83
N GLN A 59 17.09 -18.39 7.13
CA GLN A 59 16.06 -19.08 6.35
C GLN A 59 14.69 -18.41 6.55
N ALA A 60 14.38 -17.99 7.78
CA ALA A 60 13.18 -17.21 8.07
C ALA A 60 13.19 -15.86 7.33
N SER A 61 14.36 -15.20 7.23
CA SER A 61 14.54 -13.97 6.46
C SER A 61 14.28 -14.17 4.97
N LEU A 62 14.78 -15.26 4.39
CA LEU A 62 14.53 -15.62 3.00
C LEU A 62 13.03 -15.86 2.73
N LEU A 63 12.36 -16.59 3.63
CA LEU A 63 10.92 -16.83 3.55
C LEU A 63 10.12 -15.52 3.63
N TRP A 64 10.51 -14.61 4.52
CA TRP A 64 9.85 -13.31 4.61
C TRP A 64 9.99 -12.49 3.33
N VAL A 65 11.19 -12.43 2.73
CA VAL A 65 11.41 -11.75 1.46
C VAL A 65 10.57 -12.38 0.34
N PHE A 66 10.46 -13.71 0.32
CA PHE A 66 9.62 -14.41 -0.64
C PHE A 66 8.14 -14.06 -0.47
N ILE A 67 7.63 -14.06 0.76
CA ILE A 67 6.25 -13.65 1.07
C ILE A 67 6.01 -12.20 0.65
N ALA A 68 6.92 -11.28 0.97
CA ALA A 68 6.84 -9.89 0.57
C ALA A 68 6.80 -9.73 -0.96
N LEU A 69 7.60 -10.53 -1.69
CA LEU A 69 7.59 -10.56 -3.15
C LEU A 69 6.27 -11.11 -3.70
N CYS A 70 5.73 -12.18 -3.13
CA CYS A 70 4.44 -12.74 -3.52
C CYS A 70 3.31 -11.73 -3.30
N VAL A 71 3.28 -11.07 -2.14
CA VAL A 71 2.32 -10.00 -1.84
C VAL A 71 2.47 -8.86 -2.84
N TYR A 72 3.70 -8.40 -3.10
CA TYR A 72 3.95 -7.36 -4.10
C TYR A 72 3.46 -7.74 -5.50
N LEU A 73 3.75 -8.96 -5.95
CA LEU A 73 3.27 -9.44 -7.26
C LEU A 73 1.75 -9.54 -7.32
N PHE A 74 1.10 -10.01 -6.24
CA PHE A 74 -0.35 -10.10 -6.17
C PHE A 74 -1.02 -8.72 -6.17
N LEU A 75 -0.47 -7.76 -5.42
CA LEU A 75 -0.92 -6.36 -5.42
C LEU A 75 -0.67 -5.70 -6.78
N LYS A 76 0.49 -5.93 -7.40
CA LYS A 76 0.82 -5.41 -8.73
C LYS A 76 -0.14 -5.93 -9.80
N ASN A 77 -0.51 -7.21 -9.73
CA ASN A 77 -1.42 -7.82 -10.70
C ASN A 77 -2.88 -7.35 -10.52
N SER A 78 -3.28 -6.98 -9.30
CA SER A 78 -4.62 -6.44 -9.01
C SER A 78 -4.75 -4.94 -9.32
N ILE A 79 -3.66 -4.20 -9.51
CA ILE A 79 -3.66 -2.83 -10.04
C ILE A 79 -3.59 -2.88 -11.57
N THR A 80 -4.57 -3.53 -12.20
CA THR A 80 -5.01 -3.14 -13.55
C THR A 80 -6.22 -2.24 -13.35
N ILE A 81 -5.99 -1.03 -12.85
CA ILE A 81 -6.98 0.03 -13.00
C ILE A 81 -6.90 0.43 -14.47
N LYS A 82 -7.68 -0.26 -15.31
CA LYS A 82 -8.13 0.32 -16.58
C LYS A 82 -8.92 1.55 -16.21
N ILE A 83 -8.22 2.67 -16.04
CA ILE A 83 -8.81 3.99 -16.22
C ILE A 83 -9.17 3.99 -17.70
N HIS A 84 -10.37 3.50 -18.01
CA HIS A 84 -11.11 4.10 -19.10
C HIS A 84 -11.26 5.54 -18.66
N THR A 85 -10.29 6.37 -19.05
CA THR A 85 -10.60 7.75 -19.33
C THR A 85 -11.75 7.61 -20.30
N SER A 86 -12.94 8.00 -19.87
CA SER A 86 -14.06 8.19 -20.76
C SER A 86 -13.50 9.07 -21.87
N GLU A 87 -13.20 8.42 -22.99
CA GLU A 87 -12.97 9.02 -24.27
C GLU A 87 -14.03 10.10 -24.39
N SER A 88 -13.52 11.33 -24.49
CA SER A 88 -14.26 12.55 -24.80
C SER A 88 -15.74 12.30 -25.01
N LEU A 89 -16.55 12.67 -24.02
CA LEU A 89 -17.99 12.82 -24.24
C LEU A 89 -18.15 13.67 -25.49
N ASP A 90 -18.54 12.95 -26.52
CA ASP A 90 -18.96 13.36 -27.84
C ASP A 90 -19.73 14.69 -27.72
N GLU A 91 -19.02 15.81 -27.91
CA GLU A 91 -19.65 17.15 -27.95
C GLU A 91 -20.78 17.18 -28.99
N ASP A 92 -20.69 16.29 -29.99
CA ASP A 92 -21.68 16.07 -31.03
C ASP A 92 -22.96 15.38 -30.52
N ASN A 93 -22.89 14.51 -29.50
CA ASN A 93 -24.10 13.93 -28.88
C ASN A 93 -24.75 14.89 -27.89
N ILE A 94 -23.95 15.69 -27.18
CA ILE A 94 -24.50 16.71 -26.25
C ILE A 94 -25.22 17.82 -27.06
N LYS A 95 -24.66 18.24 -28.20
CA LYS A 95 -25.34 19.22 -29.08
C LYS A 95 -26.65 18.68 -29.67
N LYS A 96 -26.69 17.40 -30.07
CA LYS A 96 -27.93 16.78 -30.58
C LYS A 96 -29.04 16.72 -29.53
N ILE A 97 -28.69 16.41 -28.27
CA ILE A 97 -29.67 16.37 -27.18
C ILE A 97 -30.19 17.78 -26.84
N ILE A 98 -29.33 18.80 -26.92
CA ILE A 98 -29.72 20.19 -26.68
C ILE A 98 -30.62 20.72 -27.83
N GLU A 99 -30.30 20.40 -29.09
CA GLU A 99 -31.14 20.78 -30.24
C GLU A 99 -32.51 20.06 -30.25
N GLU A 100 -32.57 18.79 -29.84
CA GLU A 100 -33.85 18.08 -29.68
C GLU A 100 -34.74 18.72 -28.59
N GLU A 101 -34.17 19.09 -27.45
CA GLU A 101 -34.90 19.75 -26.35
C GLU A 101 -35.39 21.16 -26.71
N GLU A 102 -34.64 21.93 -27.50
CA GLU A 102 -35.09 23.26 -27.96
C GLU A 102 -36.21 23.16 -29.01
N SER A 103 -36.20 22.17 -29.89
CA SER A 103 -37.27 21.97 -30.89
C SER A 103 -38.63 21.53 -30.29
N ASN A 104 -38.62 20.99 -29.07
CA ASN A 104 -39.81 20.48 -28.38
C ASN A 104 -40.46 21.52 -27.44
N LYS A 105 -39.89 22.73 -27.34
CA LYS A 105 -40.45 23.84 -26.55
C LYS A 105 -41.29 24.82 -27.35
N ASP A 106 -41.23 24.75 -28.69
CA ASP A 106 -41.96 25.62 -29.61
C ASP A 106 -43.18 24.93 -30.28
N ASN A 107 -43.62 23.77 -29.76
CA ASN A 107 -44.89 23.12 -30.12
C ASN A 107 -45.89 23.12 -28.96
#